data_AF-A0A498FDG7-F1
#
_entry.id   AF-A0A498FDG7-F1
#
_cell.length_a   1.000
_cell.length_b   1.000
_cell.length_c   1.000
_cell.angle_alpha   90.00
_cell.angle_beta   90.00
_cell.angle_gamma   90.00
#
_symmetry.space_group_name_H-M   'P 1'
#
loop_
_entity.id
_entity.type
_entity.pdbx_description
1 polymer ?
#
loop_
_entity_poly.entity_id
_entity_poly.type
_entity_poly.pdbx_seq_one_letter_code
_entity_poly.pdbx_strand_id
1 'polypeptide(L)'
;LDQWVQNDAIRDLIAARESTVSISEVVRDGKVVVVRNAPSSGETEKRLFATALIRRAWVAARENRNSPPFYVVLDEFDSIVSEQSDIHSILSEARAFDFCLTLPCQNPSNQLPEQVQKAVENQCETFISFNPGGKDDARLIAAQHSPEVSWEDLTNLSKYKFFMRTHDDTDTLTH
;
A
#
# COMPACT_ATOMS: atom_id res chain seq x y z
N LEU A 1 23.37 -3.70 7.43
CA LEU A 1 24.02 -2.49 7.99
C LEU A 1 24.86 -1.77 6.94
N ASP A 2 25.64 -2.47 6.10
CA ASP A 2 26.44 -1.83 5.02
C ASP A 2 25.62 -1.03 3.99
N GLN A 3 24.44 -1.52 3.61
CA GLN A 3 23.56 -0.82 2.66
C GLN A 3 22.98 0.51 3.22
N TRP A 4 23.01 0.70 4.54
CA TRP A 4 22.52 1.91 5.21
C TRP A 4 23.55 3.02 5.29
N VAL A 5 24.85 2.68 5.23
CA VAL A 5 25.96 3.63 5.43
C VAL A 5 26.49 4.17 4.09
N GLN A 6 26.31 3.43 2.99
CA GLN A 6 26.90 3.78 1.68
C GLN A 6 26.01 4.62 0.76
N ASN A 7 24.74 4.86 1.12
CA ASN A 7 23.85 5.68 0.29
C ASN A 7 23.70 7.07 0.92
N ASP A 8 24.24 8.08 0.24
CA ASP A 8 24.22 9.48 0.71
C ASP A 8 22.78 9.97 0.96
N ALA A 9 21.78 9.53 0.20
CA ALA A 9 20.38 9.92 0.41
C ALA A 9 19.77 9.29 1.67
N ILE A 10 20.12 8.03 1.98
CA ILE A 10 19.72 7.39 3.25
C ILE A 10 20.39 8.11 4.42
N ARG A 11 21.67 8.45 4.27
CA ARG A 11 22.39 9.20 5.30
C ARG A 11 21.76 10.57 5.51
N ASP A 12 21.42 11.30 4.47
CA ASP A 12 20.80 12.62 4.57
C ASP A 12 19.41 12.55 5.20
N LEU A 13 18.62 11.51 4.88
CA LEU A 13 17.33 11.25 5.53
C LEU A 13 17.47 11.00 7.05
N ILE A 14 18.44 10.20 7.45
CA ILE A 14 18.70 9.86 8.86
C ILE A 14 19.38 11.03 9.59
N ALA A 15 20.24 11.78 8.89
CA ALA A 15 21.02 12.88 9.44
C ALA A 15 20.25 14.21 9.47
N ALA A 16 19.06 14.30 8.86
CA ALA A 16 18.17 15.43 8.98
C ALA A 16 17.75 15.61 10.46
N ARG A 17 18.50 16.44 11.19
CA ARG A 17 18.31 16.70 12.64
C ARG A 17 16.95 17.34 12.96
N GLU A 18 16.39 18.09 12.03
CA GLU A 18 15.06 18.70 12.15
C GLU A 18 14.29 18.47 10.85
N SER A 19 13.20 17.70 10.93
CA SER A 19 12.22 17.65 9.86
C SER A 19 11.31 18.86 10.01
N THR A 20 11.19 19.68 8.97
CA THR A 20 10.18 20.77 8.92
C THR A 20 8.74 20.23 8.94
N VAL A 21 8.56 18.93 8.73
CA VAL A 21 7.28 18.23 8.74
C VAL A 21 7.29 17.11 9.77
N SER A 22 6.36 17.14 10.73
CA SER A 22 6.15 16.06 11.69
C SER A 22 5.03 15.14 11.23
N ILE A 23 5.35 13.88 10.89
CA ILE A 23 4.35 12.88 10.51
C ILE A 23 3.37 12.59 11.66
N SER A 24 3.84 12.62 12.90
CA SER A 24 2.98 12.44 14.07
C SER A 24 1.95 13.57 14.20
N GLU A 25 2.34 14.83 13.93
CA GLU A 25 1.39 15.95 13.91
C GLU A 25 0.44 15.88 12.73
N VAL A 26 0.93 15.40 11.58
CA VAL A 26 0.10 15.20 10.38
C VAL A 26 -1.02 14.21 10.65
N VAL A 27 -0.69 13.05 11.24
CA VAL A 27 -1.69 12.05 11.64
C VAL A 27 -2.62 12.61 12.71
N ARG A 28 -2.04 13.20 13.77
CA ARG A 28 -2.81 13.70 14.91
C ARG A 28 -3.83 14.77 14.53
N ASP A 29 -3.40 15.71 13.69
CA ASP A 29 -4.17 16.90 13.33
C ASP A 29 -4.97 16.70 12.01
N GLY A 30 -4.94 15.50 11.41
CA GLY A 30 -5.66 15.19 10.16
C GLY A 30 -5.17 15.97 8.94
N LYS A 31 -3.87 16.26 8.85
CA LYS A 31 -3.29 17.02 7.73
C LYS A 31 -3.03 16.12 6.52
N VAL A 32 -2.90 16.76 5.35
CA VAL A 32 -2.51 16.10 4.11
C VAL A 32 -1.01 16.29 3.87
N VAL A 33 -0.30 15.20 3.56
CA VAL A 33 1.09 15.21 3.12
C VAL A 33 1.17 14.58 1.74
N VAL A 34 1.79 15.30 0.81
CA VAL A 34 2.09 14.78 -0.54
C VAL A 34 3.58 14.56 -0.65
N VAL A 35 3.96 13.31 -0.87
CA VAL A 35 5.36 12.93 -1.09
C VAL A 35 5.63 12.92 -2.58
N ARG A 36 6.58 13.74 -3.02
CA ARG A 36 7.06 13.75 -4.40
C ARG A 36 8.52 13.33 -4.42
N ASN A 37 8.79 12.21 -5.10
CA ASN A 37 10.15 11.77 -5.34
C ASN A 37 10.78 12.61 -6.45
N ALA A 38 12.06 12.95 -6.30
CA ALA A 38 12.79 13.61 -7.39
C ALA A 38 12.98 12.62 -8.55
N PRO A 39 13.00 13.08 -9.82
CA PRO A 39 13.30 12.22 -10.96
C PRO A 39 14.65 11.51 -10.84
N SER A 40 15.61 12.11 -10.13
CA SER A 40 16.95 11.58 -9.88
C SER A 40 17.03 10.57 -8.73
N SER A 41 15.95 10.37 -7.96
CA SER A 41 15.94 9.40 -6.87
C SER A 41 15.97 7.98 -7.43
N GLY A 42 16.93 7.17 -7.00
CA GLY A 42 16.95 5.75 -7.32
C GLY A 42 15.81 5.00 -6.62
N GLU A 43 15.55 3.78 -7.09
CA GLU A 43 14.47 2.94 -6.60
C GLU A 43 14.65 2.58 -5.11
N THR A 44 15.89 2.31 -4.70
CA THR A 44 16.18 1.95 -3.31
C THR A 44 15.92 3.11 -2.36
N GLU A 45 16.29 4.34 -2.73
CA GLU A 45 16.02 5.53 -1.93
C GLU A 45 14.53 5.78 -1.79
N LYS A 46 13.78 5.71 -2.90
CA LYS A 46 12.31 5.87 -2.91
C LYS A 46 11.64 4.86 -2.00
N ARG A 47 12.01 3.59 -2.14
CA ARG A 47 11.49 2.48 -1.33
C ARG A 47 11.73 2.70 0.16
N LEU A 48 12.96 3.02 0.54
CA LEU A 48 13.32 3.22 1.94
C LEU A 48 12.62 4.43 2.55
N PHE A 49 12.54 5.53 1.80
CA PHE A 49 11.85 6.74 2.24
C PHE A 49 10.36 6.49 2.45
N ALA A 50 9.68 5.89 1.46
CA ALA A 50 8.27 5.54 1.56
C ALA A 50 8.00 4.58 2.73
N THR A 51 8.81 3.52 2.87
CA THR A 51 8.69 2.56 3.98
C THR A 51 8.84 3.23 5.34
N ALA A 52 9.81 4.15 5.49
CA ALA A 52 10.01 4.89 6.73
C ALA A 52 8.82 5.81 7.05
N LEU A 53 8.26 6.50 6.04
CA LEU A 53 7.09 7.36 6.22
C LEU A 53 5.84 6.58 6.62
N ILE A 54 5.57 5.44 5.95
CA ILE A 54 4.45 4.56 6.28
C ILE A 54 4.58 4.08 7.73
N ARG A 55 5.77 3.63 8.14
CA ARG A 55 6.02 3.17 9.51
C ARG A 55 5.83 4.28 10.55
N ARG A 56 6.27 5.50 10.26
CA ARG A 56 6.06 6.65 11.18
C ARG A 56 4.59 7.01 11.29
N ALA A 57 3.85 7.02 10.17
CA ALA A 57 2.41 7.26 10.17
C ALA A 57 1.66 6.16 10.94
N TRP A 58 2.04 4.89 10.73
CA TRP A 58 1.50 3.75 11.45
C TRP A 58 1.69 3.86 12.96
N VAL A 59 2.92 4.12 13.42
CA VAL A 59 3.21 4.32 14.86
C VAL A 59 2.41 5.49 15.42
N ALA A 60 2.34 6.60 14.70
CA ALA A 60 1.56 7.77 15.14
C ALA A 60 0.06 7.46 15.27
N ALA A 61 -0.53 6.73 14.32
CA ALA A 61 -1.92 6.29 14.39
C ALA A 61 -2.16 5.37 15.60
N ARG A 62 -1.21 4.47 15.89
CA ARG A 62 -1.29 3.59 17.07
C ARG A 62 -1.24 4.33 18.40
N GLU A 63 -0.42 5.37 18.48
CA GLU A 63 -0.26 6.17 19.69
C GLU A 63 -1.44 7.12 19.93
N ASN A 64 -2.17 7.50 18.88
CA ASN A 64 -3.23 8.52 18.96
C ASN A 64 -4.60 7.93 18.56
N ARG A 65 -5.19 7.14 19.46
CA ARG A 65 -6.51 6.49 19.28
C ARG A 65 -7.68 7.43 18.97
N ASN A 66 -7.57 8.71 19.35
CA ASN A 66 -8.61 9.72 19.16
C ASN A 66 -8.39 10.57 17.89
N SER A 67 -7.34 10.27 17.11
CA SER A 67 -7.09 10.95 15.85
C SER A 67 -8.14 10.57 14.80
N PRO A 68 -8.40 11.45 13.83
CA PRO A 68 -9.25 11.09 12.69
C PRO A 68 -8.62 9.92 11.91
N PRO A 69 -9.44 9.14 11.16
CA PRO A 69 -8.94 8.12 10.26
C PRO A 69 -7.85 8.67 9.34
N PHE A 70 -6.78 7.89 9.16
CA PHE A 70 -5.62 8.32 8.38
C PHE A 70 -5.48 7.48 7.11
N TYR A 71 -5.41 8.15 5.97
CA TYR A 71 -5.40 7.50 4.65
C TYR A 71 -4.01 7.59 4.03
N VAL A 72 -3.47 6.44 3.65
CA VAL A 72 -2.17 6.31 2.97
C VAL A 72 -2.40 5.74 1.58
N VAL A 73 -2.03 6.53 0.57
CA VAL A 73 -2.06 6.11 -0.84
C VAL A 73 -0.63 5.92 -1.32
N LEU A 74 -0.32 4.71 -1.77
CA LEU A 74 1.03 4.32 -2.20
C LEU A 74 1.04 4.08 -3.70
N ASP A 75 1.28 5.14 -4.47
CA ASP A 75 1.51 4.97 -5.91
C ASP A 75 2.70 4.03 -6.14
N GLU A 76 2.54 3.09 -7.07
CA GLU A 76 3.52 2.03 -7.34
C GLU A 76 3.89 1.19 -6.09
N PHE A 77 2.89 0.66 -5.37
CA PHE A 77 3.09 -0.12 -4.13
C PHE A 77 4.09 -1.27 -4.30
N ASP A 78 4.09 -1.92 -5.46
CA ASP A 78 5.02 -2.99 -5.82
C ASP A 78 6.50 -2.56 -5.78
N SER A 79 6.80 -1.28 -6.03
CA SER A 79 8.15 -0.72 -5.91
C SER A 79 8.59 -0.46 -4.47
N ILE A 80 7.63 -0.37 -3.54
CA ILE A 80 7.85 -0.02 -2.12
C ILE A 80 8.01 -1.27 -1.26
N VAL A 81 7.30 -2.35 -1.59
CA VAL A 81 7.33 -3.56 -0.77
C VAL A 81 8.59 -4.38 -0.96
N SER A 82 8.95 -5.14 0.08
CA SER A 82 10.02 -6.14 0.02
C SER A 82 9.74 -7.27 1.01
N GLU A 83 10.42 -8.41 0.88
CA GLU A 83 10.30 -9.52 1.84
C GLU A 83 10.63 -9.11 3.28
N GLN A 84 11.46 -8.08 3.45
CA GLN A 84 11.87 -7.57 4.76
C GLN A 84 10.93 -6.46 5.28
N SER A 85 9.92 -6.07 4.50
CA SER A 85 8.97 -5.03 4.88
C SER A 85 7.93 -5.57 5.87
N ASP A 86 7.65 -4.80 6.91
CA ASP A 86 6.64 -5.12 7.94
C ASP A 86 5.20 -4.75 7.50
N ILE A 87 5.00 -4.54 6.20
CA ILE A 87 3.74 -4.04 5.65
C ILE A 87 2.61 -5.07 5.83
N HIS A 88 2.92 -6.37 5.76
CA HIS A 88 1.95 -7.44 6.02
C HIS A 88 1.38 -7.37 7.45
N SER A 89 2.22 -7.07 8.44
CA SER A 89 1.79 -6.85 9.83
C SER A 89 0.95 -5.59 9.97
N ILE A 90 1.38 -4.49 9.32
CA ILE A 90 0.61 -3.24 9.29
C ILE A 90 -0.80 -3.49 8.73
N LEU A 91 -0.91 -4.18 7.59
CA LEU A 91 -2.21 -4.50 6.97
C LEU A 91 -3.11 -5.31 7.89
N SER A 92 -2.53 -6.25 8.65
CA SER A 92 -3.29 -7.12 9.56
C SER A 92 -3.82 -6.40 10.81
N GLU A 93 -3.19 -5.31 11.23
CA GLU A 93 -3.60 -4.53 12.40
C GLU A 93 -4.32 -3.22 12.04
N ALA A 94 -4.16 -2.72 10.81
CA ALA A 94 -4.59 -1.42 10.31
C ALA A 94 -6.03 -1.04 10.70
N ARG A 95 -6.96 -1.99 10.57
CA ARG A 95 -8.38 -1.79 10.86
C ARG A 95 -8.64 -1.36 12.31
N ALA A 96 -7.86 -1.86 13.27
CA ALA A 96 -8.05 -1.53 14.69
C ALA A 96 -7.62 -0.09 15.05
N PHE A 97 -7.07 0.66 14.11
CA PHE A 97 -6.49 1.98 14.32
C PHE A 97 -6.95 3.00 13.27
N ASP A 98 -8.03 2.71 12.51
CA ASP A 98 -8.53 3.58 11.45
C ASP A 98 -7.44 4.04 10.46
N PHE A 99 -6.49 3.14 10.19
CA PHE A 99 -5.35 3.38 9.30
C PHE A 99 -5.62 2.74 7.94
N CYS A 100 -6.12 3.53 6.99
CA CYS A 100 -6.57 3.04 5.70
C CYS A 100 -5.43 3.06 4.68
N LEU A 101 -5.17 1.94 4.02
CA LEU A 101 -4.17 1.83 2.96
C LEU A 101 -4.83 1.62 1.60
N THR A 102 -4.37 2.37 0.59
CA THR A 102 -4.70 2.16 -0.83
C THR A 102 -3.44 1.74 -1.56
N LEU A 103 -3.45 0.54 -2.13
CA LEU A 103 -2.27 -0.18 -2.63
C LEU A 103 -2.35 -0.48 -4.14
N PRO A 104 -2.26 0.53 -5.03
CA PRO A 104 -2.14 0.29 -6.46
C PRO A 104 -0.91 -0.58 -6.81
N CYS A 105 -1.12 -1.69 -7.51
CA CYS A 105 -0.05 -2.55 -8.04
C CYS A 105 -0.42 -3.10 -9.42
N GLN A 106 0.58 -3.44 -10.24
CA GLN A 106 0.35 -3.88 -11.63
C GLN A 106 0.42 -5.40 -11.78
N ASN A 107 1.49 -6.05 -11.27
CA ASN A 107 1.69 -7.49 -11.40
C ASN A 107 1.86 -8.15 -10.02
N PRO A 108 0.79 -8.22 -9.20
CA PRO A 108 0.86 -8.72 -7.83
C PRO A 108 1.47 -10.12 -7.71
N SER A 109 1.25 -11.02 -8.67
CA SER A 109 1.75 -12.40 -8.58
C SER A 109 3.29 -12.48 -8.68
N ASN A 110 3.92 -11.51 -9.33
CA ASN A 110 5.37 -11.49 -9.57
C ASN A 110 6.12 -10.46 -8.73
N GLN A 111 5.49 -9.33 -8.38
CA GLN A 111 6.17 -8.21 -7.73
C GLN A 111 5.93 -8.14 -6.23
N LEU A 112 4.85 -8.72 -5.71
CA LEU A 112 4.59 -8.72 -4.28
C LEU A 112 5.22 -9.95 -3.61
N PRO A 113 5.91 -9.80 -2.47
CA PRO A 113 6.31 -10.94 -1.65
C PRO A 113 5.10 -11.78 -1.21
N GLU A 114 5.27 -13.10 -1.09
CA GLU A 114 4.17 -14.03 -0.78
C GLU A 114 3.41 -13.65 0.51
N GLN A 115 4.11 -13.21 1.55
CA GLN A 115 3.48 -12.77 2.81
C GLN A 115 2.62 -11.51 2.62
N VAL A 116 3.05 -10.60 1.75
CA VAL A 116 2.30 -9.38 1.41
C VAL A 116 1.09 -9.73 0.56
N GLN A 117 1.24 -10.64 -0.42
CA GLN A 117 0.11 -11.15 -1.21
C GLN A 117 -0.97 -11.71 -0.28
N LYS A 118 -0.59 -12.64 0.61
CA LYS A 118 -1.52 -13.23 1.59
C LYS A 118 -2.15 -12.18 2.51
N ALA A 119 -1.40 -11.17 2.94
CA ALA A 119 -1.96 -10.10 3.75
C ALA A 119 -2.99 -9.26 2.98
N VAL A 120 -2.71 -8.91 1.72
CA VAL A 120 -3.65 -8.21 0.85
C VAL A 120 -4.92 -9.04 0.64
N GLU A 121 -4.78 -10.32 0.30
CA GLU A 121 -5.92 -11.24 0.08
C GLU A 121 -6.81 -11.37 1.32
N ASN A 122 -6.22 -11.45 2.51
CA ASN A 122 -6.98 -11.69 3.75
C ASN A 122 -7.50 -10.41 4.42
N GLN A 123 -6.84 -9.27 4.23
CA GLN A 123 -7.12 -8.04 4.97
C GLN A 123 -7.79 -6.97 4.12
N CYS A 124 -7.63 -6.97 2.79
CA CYS A 124 -8.30 -6.00 1.95
C CYS A 124 -9.77 -6.37 1.73
N GLU A 125 -10.65 -5.43 2.05
CA GLU A 125 -12.09 -5.62 1.88
C GLU A 125 -12.61 -5.05 0.57
N THR A 126 -11.87 -4.12 -0.03
CA THR A 126 -12.22 -3.51 -1.30
C THR A 126 -11.14 -3.78 -2.33
N PHE A 127 -11.55 -4.31 -3.48
CA PHE A 127 -10.69 -4.54 -4.64
C PHE A 127 -11.25 -3.77 -5.83
N ILE A 128 -10.40 -2.98 -6.49
CA ILE A 128 -10.70 -2.34 -7.77
C ILE A 128 -9.73 -2.94 -8.79
N SER A 129 -10.27 -3.69 -9.74
CA SER A 129 -9.49 -4.54 -10.63
C SER A 129 -9.68 -4.11 -12.08
N PHE A 130 -8.62 -3.56 -12.66
CA PHE A 130 -8.50 -3.31 -14.09
C PHE A 130 -7.99 -4.58 -14.80
N ASN A 131 -7.85 -4.50 -16.13
CA ASN A 131 -7.18 -5.55 -16.89
C ASN A 131 -5.72 -5.71 -16.41
N PRO A 132 -5.35 -6.84 -15.78
CA PRO A 132 -3.99 -7.02 -15.26
C PRO A 132 -2.99 -7.44 -16.36
N GLY A 133 -3.45 -7.70 -17.59
CA GLY A 133 -2.62 -8.10 -18.72
C GLY A 133 -2.13 -9.55 -18.67
N GLY A 134 -1.61 -10.00 -17.52
CA GLY A 134 -1.11 -11.35 -17.29
C GLY A 134 -2.18 -12.34 -16.83
N LYS A 135 -2.09 -13.59 -17.30
CA LYS A 135 -3.03 -14.67 -16.92
C LYS A 135 -2.91 -15.06 -15.44
N ASP A 136 -1.71 -15.06 -14.90
CA ASP A 136 -1.46 -15.46 -13.51
C ASP A 136 -1.97 -14.40 -12.53
N ASP A 137 -1.71 -13.12 -12.80
CA ASP A 137 -2.32 -12.01 -12.06
C ASP A 137 -3.85 -12.02 -12.17
N ALA A 138 -4.40 -12.25 -13.36
CA ALA A 138 -5.86 -12.34 -13.55
C ALA A 138 -6.50 -13.44 -12.71
N ARG A 139 -5.85 -14.60 -12.56
CA ARG A 139 -6.36 -15.68 -11.72
C ARG A 139 -6.29 -15.34 -10.23
N LEU A 140 -5.18 -14.75 -9.81
CA LEU A 140 -5.00 -14.30 -8.43
C LEU A 140 -6.04 -13.25 -8.05
N ILE A 141 -6.28 -12.29 -8.94
CA ILE A 141 -7.28 -11.23 -8.74
C ILE A 141 -8.71 -11.80 -8.81
N ALA A 142 -9.03 -12.66 -9.79
CA ALA A 142 -10.37 -13.26 -9.91
C ALA A 142 -10.76 -14.07 -8.66
N ALA A 143 -9.79 -14.73 -8.01
CA ALA A 143 -10.04 -15.43 -6.75
C ALA A 143 -10.49 -14.52 -5.60
N GLN A 144 -10.27 -13.21 -5.73
CA GLN A 144 -10.74 -12.19 -4.79
C GLN A 144 -12.11 -11.61 -5.17
N HIS A 145 -12.73 -12.01 -6.27
CA HIS A 145 -14.07 -11.57 -6.67
C HIS A 145 -15.10 -12.68 -6.46
N SER A 146 -16.37 -12.41 -6.76
CA SER A 146 -17.39 -13.45 -6.73
C SER A 146 -17.09 -14.55 -7.75
N PRO A 147 -17.63 -15.77 -7.57
CA PRO A 147 -17.46 -16.88 -8.52
C PRO A 147 -17.98 -16.59 -9.94
N GLU A 148 -18.75 -15.51 -10.13
CA GLU A 148 -19.25 -15.08 -11.43
C GLU A 148 -18.21 -14.32 -12.26
N VAL A 149 -17.15 -13.80 -11.62
CA VAL A 149 -16.06 -13.08 -12.28
C VAL A 149 -14.93 -14.06 -12.60
N SER A 150 -14.73 -14.34 -13.89
CA SER A 150 -13.63 -15.19 -14.36
C SER A 150 -12.35 -14.41 -14.63
N TRP A 151 -11.21 -15.11 -14.72
CA TRP A 151 -9.95 -14.47 -15.12
C TRP A 151 -10.00 -14.00 -16.59
N GLU A 152 -10.80 -14.65 -17.43
CA GLU A 152 -11.09 -14.21 -18.80
C GLU A 152 -11.84 -12.87 -18.82
N ASP A 153 -12.80 -12.65 -17.92
CA ASP A 153 -13.53 -11.37 -17.83
C ASP A 153 -12.59 -10.21 -17.50
N LEU A 154 -11.66 -10.41 -16.55
CA LEU A 154 -10.64 -9.42 -16.21
C LEU A 154 -9.71 -9.12 -17.38
N THR A 155 -9.23 -10.14 -18.08
CA THR A 155 -8.30 -9.97 -19.22
C THR A 155 -8.97 -9.39 -20.48
N ASN A 156 -10.29 -9.48 -20.58
CA ASN A 156 -11.07 -8.86 -21.65
C ASN A 156 -11.53 -7.43 -21.35
N LEU A 157 -11.27 -6.89 -20.15
CA LEU A 157 -11.60 -5.51 -19.81
C LEU A 157 -10.90 -4.54 -20.77
N SER A 158 -11.70 -3.59 -21.28
CA SER A 158 -11.22 -2.45 -22.04
C SER A 158 -10.66 -1.37 -21.11
N LYS A 159 -9.85 -0.46 -21.67
CA LYS A 159 -9.30 0.67 -20.91
C LYS A 159 -10.40 1.43 -20.17
N TYR A 160 -10.09 1.85 -18.95
CA TYR A 160 -10.98 2.62 -18.07
C TYR A 160 -12.24 1.88 -17.58
N LYS A 161 -12.28 0.55 -17.72
CA LYS A 161 -13.26 -0.30 -17.07
C LYS A 161 -12.61 -1.15 -16.00
N PHE A 162 -13.35 -1.45 -14.93
CA PHE A 162 -12.88 -2.26 -13.81
C PHE A 162 -14.03 -3.12 -13.25
N PHE A 163 -13.66 -4.21 -12.59
CA PHE A 163 -14.52 -4.88 -11.62
C PHE A 163 -14.22 -4.34 -10.23
N MET A 164 -15.25 -4.27 -9.38
CA MET A 164 -15.10 -3.84 -7.99
C MET A 164 -15.76 -4.85 -7.07
N ARG A 165 -14.99 -5.33 -6.09
CA ARG A 165 -15.53 -5.99 -4.91
C ARG A 165 -15.48 -5.00 -3.76
N THR A 166 -16.58 -4.82 -3.05
CA THR A 166 -16.66 -4.04 -1.82
C THR A 166 -17.77 -4.61 -0.93
N HIS A 167 -18.17 -3.87 0.10
CA HIS A 167 -19.30 -4.21 0.96
C HIS A 167 -20.48 -3.30 0.63
N ASP A 168 -21.69 -3.86 0.68
CA ASP A 168 -22.93 -3.08 0.60
C ASP A 168 -23.28 -2.44 1.96
N ASP A 169 -24.44 -1.76 2.02
CA ASP A 169 -24.92 -1.10 3.24
C ASP A 169 -25.28 -2.08 4.38
N THR A 170 -25.37 -3.38 4.08
CA THR A 170 -25.59 -4.46 5.05
C THR A 170 -24.30 -5.17 5.47
N ASP A 171 -23.14 -4.67 5.03
CA ASP A 171 -21.82 -5.28 5.23
C ASP A 171 -21.65 -6.63 4.50
N THR A 172 -22.46 -6.88 3.46
CA THR A 172 -22.34 -8.07 2.61
C THR A 172 -21.41 -7.80 1.44
N LEU A 173 -20.56 -8.77 1.10
CA LEU A 173 -19.68 -8.67 -0.07
C LEU A 173 -20.49 -8.54 -1.37
N THR A 174 -20.16 -7.52 -2.17
CA THR A 174 -20.75 -7.34 -3.49
C THR A 174 -20.28 -8.42 -4.45
N HIS A 175 -21.19 -8.87 -5.32
CA HIS A 175 -20.91 -9.83 -6.39
C HIS A 175 -20.10 -9.21 -7.53
#